data_AF-A0A563VYX5-F1
#
_entry.id   AF-A0A563VYX5-F1
#
_cell.length_a   1.000
_cell.length_b   1.000
_cell.length_c   1.000
_cell.angle_alpha   90.00
_cell.angle_beta   90.00
_cell.angle_gamma   90.00
#
_symmetry.space_group_name_H-M   'P 1'
#
loop_
_entity.id
_entity.type
_entity.pdbx_description
1 polymer ?
#
loop_
_entity_poly.entity_id
_entity_poly.type
_entity_poly.pdbx_seq_one_letter_code
_entity_poly.pdbx_strand_id
1 'polypeptide(L)' 'MNDDTPVSCDLNDLLEKIVTLKRQCTITYRNEKDEFTKVGGRIIDIYAAEGSDWCRLSDETVIRLDKIEEFESE' A
#
# COMPACT_ATOMS: atom_id res chain seq x y z
N MET A 1 20.11 14.01 -22.48
CA MET A 1 20.23 13.61 -21.07
C MET A 1 19.01 14.18 -20.37
N ASN A 2 17.94 13.40 -20.30
CA ASN A 2 16.72 13.77 -19.59
C ASN A 2 16.72 12.99 -18.28
N ASP A 3 16.62 13.75 -17.19
CA ASP A 3 16.54 13.31 -15.81
C ASP A 3 15.10 12.83 -15.58
N ASP A 4 14.81 11.61 -16.01
CA ASP A 4 13.55 10.92 -15.70
C ASP A 4 13.81 10.12 -14.42
N THR A 5 13.33 10.64 -13.30
CA THR A 5 13.38 9.97 -12.00
C THR A 5 12.38 8.81 -12.05
N PRO A 6 12.81 7.53 -12.10
CA PRO A 6 11.90 6.42 -12.27
C PRO A 6 11.41 6.00 -10.87
N VAL A 7 10.54 6.79 -10.25
CA VAL A 7 9.91 6.41 -8.98
C VAL A 7 8.64 5.56 -9.18
N SER A 8 8.12 5.44 -10.40
CA SER A 8 6.77 4.91 -10.60
C SER A 8 6.65 3.53 -11.26
N CYS A 9 7.71 2.94 -11.82
CA CYS A 9 7.56 1.68 -12.56
C CYS A 9 7.62 0.44 -11.64
N ASP A 10 8.61 0.38 -10.72
CA ASP A 10 8.79 -0.78 -9.85
C ASP A 10 7.73 -0.91 -8.75
N LEU A 11 7.20 0.23 -8.25
CA LEU A 11 6.18 0.22 -7.20
C LEU A 11 4.85 -0.37 -7.71
N ASN A 12 4.47 -0.03 -8.95
CA ASN A 12 3.23 -0.51 -9.56
C ASN A 12 3.28 -2.02 -9.87
N ASP A 13 4.44 -2.57 -10.30
CA ASP A 13 4.62 -4.01 -10.54
C ASP A 13 4.63 -4.82 -9.23
N LEU A 14 5.28 -4.28 -8.19
CA LEU A 14 5.26 -4.88 -6.85
C LEU A 14 3.84 -4.92 -6.28
N LEU A 15 3.08 -3.85 -6.56
CA LEU A 15 1.71 -3.71 -6.13
C LEU A 15 0.78 -4.73 -6.75
N GLU A 16 0.85 -4.89 -8.06
CA GLU A 16 0.09 -5.90 -8.80
C GLU A 16 0.33 -7.31 -8.23
N LYS A 17 1.57 -7.62 -7.84
CA LYS A 17 1.91 -8.90 -7.19
C LYS A 17 1.28 -9.04 -5.81
N ILE A 18 1.26 -7.99 -5.00
CA ILE A 18 0.67 -8.01 -3.64
C ILE A 18 -0.86 -8.14 -3.70
N VAL A 19 -1.53 -7.43 -4.62
CA VAL A 19 -2.98 -7.59 -4.91
C VAL A 19 -3.28 -9.03 -5.25
N THR A 20 -2.46 -9.61 -6.12
CA THR A 20 -2.64 -10.98 -6.61
C THR A 20 -2.51 -12.00 -5.49
N LEU A 21 -1.63 -11.76 -4.52
CA LEU A 21 -1.36 -12.70 -3.43
C LEU A 21 -2.49 -12.79 -2.40
N LYS A 22 -3.33 -11.75 -2.22
CA LYS A 22 -4.47 -11.71 -1.29
C LYS A 22 -4.19 -12.36 0.08
N ARG A 23 -2.95 -12.21 0.57
CA ARG A 23 -2.51 -12.79 1.84
C ARG A 23 -2.94 -11.91 3.00
N GLN A 24 -2.97 -12.51 4.18
CA GLN A 24 -3.16 -11.79 5.42
C GLN A 24 -1.84 -11.08 5.73
N CYS A 25 -1.89 -9.76 5.79
CA CYS A 25 -0.70 -8.94 5.94
C CYS A 25 -0.94 -7.92 7.03
N THR A 26 0.14 -7.54 7.70
CA THR A 26 0.14 -6.44 8.64
C THR A 26 0.88 -5.27 8.03
N ILE A 27 0.20 -4.13 8.02
CA ILE A 27 0.66 -2.91 7.37
C ILE A 27 0.85 -1.88 8.47
N THR A 28 2.06 -1.32 8.57
CA THR A 28 2.35 -0.18 9.42
C THR A 28 2.43 1.05 8.54
N TYR A 29 1.52 2.01 8.74
CA TYR A 29 1.47 3.25 7.97
C TYR A 29 1.46 4.46 8.89
N ARG A 30 1.89 5.61 8.40
CA ARG A 30 1.77 6.88 9.13
C ARG A 30 0.41 7.52 8.89
N ASN A 31 -0.33 7.76 9.97
CA ASN A 31 -1.61 8.46 9.89
C ASN A 31 -1.41 10.00 9.73
N GLU A 32 -2.50 10.77 9.70
CA GLU A 32 -2.42 12.23 9.56
C GLU A 32 -1.76 12.96 10.73
N LYS A 33 -1.56 12.28 11.87
CA LYS A 33 -0.85 12.80 13.04
C LYS A 33 0.64 12.41 13.05
N ASP A 34 1.13 11.84 11.96
CA ASP A 34 2.48 11.24 11.86
C ASP A 34 2.69 10.07 12.85
N GLU A 35 1.62 9.48 13.36
CA GLU A 35 1.71 8.33 14.26
C GLU A 35 1.69 7.03 13.45
N PHE A 36 2.59 6.11 13.82
CA PHE A 36 2.63 4.76 13.25
C PHE A 36 1.39 3.98 13.70
N THR A 37 0.54 3.67 12.73
CA THR A 37 -0.67 2.88 12.92
C THR A 37 -0.45 1.53 12.26
N LYS A 38 -0.54 0.45 13.05
CA LYS A 38 -0.41 -0.93 12.59
C LYS A 38 -1.81 -1.52 12.39
N VAL A 39 -2.09 -1.97 11.19
CA VAL A 39 -3.37 -2.58 10.82
C VAL A 39 -3.11 -3.93 10.16
N GLY A 40 -3.76 -4.96 10.71
CA GLY A 40 -3.69 -6.32 10.18
C GLY A 40 -4.96 -6.65 9.44
N GLY A 41 -4.84 -7.20 8.24
CA GLY A 41 -6.02 -7.61 7.49
C GLY A 41 -5.67 -8.30 6.19
N ARG A 42 -6.72 -8.75 5.49
CA ARG A 42 -6.58 -9.27 4.14
C ARG A 42 -6.87 -8.15 3.16
N ILE A 43 -5.91 -7.82 2.30
CA ILE A 43 -6.15 -6.87 1.20
C ILE A 43 -7.14 -7.53 0.24
N ILE A 44 -8.33 -6.93 0.11
CA ILE A 44 -9.39 -7.43 -0.78
C ILE A 44 -9.34 -6.73 -2.14
N ASP A 45 -8.86 -5.49 -2.18
CA ASP A 45 -8.84 -4.64 -3.36
C ASP A 45 -7.75 -3.58 -3.24
N ILE A 46 -7.12 -3.19 -4.35
CA ILE A 46 -6.19 -2.05 -4.41
C ILE A 46 -6.57 -1.22 -5.63
N TYR A 47 -6.64 0.08 -5.45
CA TYR A 47 -7.03 1.02 -6.49
C TYR A 47 -6.22 2.32 -6.35
N ALA A 48 -5.94 2.96 -7.48
CA ALA A 48 -5.34 4.29 -7.49
C ALA A 48 -6.45 5.35 -7.46
N ALA A 49 -6.38 6.27 -6.50
CA ALA A 49 -7.30 7.39 -6.37
C ALA A 49 -6.54 8.65 -5.98
N GLU A 50 -6.92 9.78 -6.58
CA GLU A 50 -6.31 11.09 -6.31
C GLU A 50 -4.78 11.14 -6.53
N GLY A 51 -4.28 10.37 -7.50
CA GLY A 51 -2.84 10.30 -7.78
C GLY A 51 -2.03 9.57 -6.71
N SER A 52 -2.67 8.77 -5.87
CA SER A 52 -2.03 7.90 -4.88
C SER A 52 -2.65 6.51 -4.93
N ASP A 53 -1.87 5.51 -4.52
CA ASP A 53 -2.34 4.14 -4.43
C ASP A 53 -2.99 3.87 -3.07
N TRP A 54 -4.14 3.20 -3.10
CA TRP A 54 -4.93 2.86 -1.92
C TRP A 54 -5.23 1.36 -1.89
N CYS A 55 -5.13 0.75 -0.71
CA CYS A 55 -5.55 -0.62 -0.48
C CYS A 55 -6.74 -0.64 0.45
N ARG A 56 -7.72 -1.48 0.10
CA ARG A 56 -8.87 -1.80 0.94
C ARG A 56 -8.67 -3.17 1.56
N LEU A 57 -8.74 -3.21 2.88
CA LEU A 57 -8.74 -4.43 3.67
C LEU A 57 -10.16 -5.01 3.77
N SER A 58 -10.25 -6.30 4.10
CA SER A 58 -11.51 -7.01 4.36
C SER A 58 -12.31 -6.40 5.51
N ASP A 59 -11.65 -5.67 6.40
CA ASP A 59 -12.26 -4.94 7.53
C ASP A 59 -12.79 -3.56 7.12
N GLU A 60 -12.95 -3.30 5.83
CA GLU A 60 -13.33 -2.00 5.25
C GLU A 60 -12.33 -0.85 5.49
N THR A 61 -11.22 -1.14 6.16
CA THR A 61 -10.11 -0.21 6.36
C THR A 61 -9.44 0.11 5.02
N VAL A 62 -9.27 1.40 4.73
CA VAL A 62 -8.64 1.91 3.50
C VAL A 62 -7.35 2.64 3.87
N ILE A 63 -6.22 2.25 3.27
CA ILE A 63 -4.89 2.76 3.62
C ILE A 63 -4.19 3.23 2.34
N ARG A 64 -3.51 4.38 2.42
CA ARG A 64 -2.61 4.83 1.35
C ARG A 64 -1.32 4.05 1.39
N LEU A 65 -0.95 3.49 0.26
CA LEU A 65 0.30 2.74 0.14
C LEU A 65 1.53 3.63 0.16
N ASP A 66 1.40 4.83 -0.38
CA ASP A 66 2.40 5.89 -0.27
C ASP A 66 2.76 6.23 1.19
N LYS A 67 1.88 5.92 2.15
CA LYS A 67 2.13 6.13 3.59
C LYS A 67 2.55 4.86 4.34
N ILE A 68 2.70 3.74 3.64
CA ILE A 68 3.15 2.49 4.25
C ILE A 68 4.64 2.59 4.50
N GLU A 69 5.01 2.42 5.77
CA GLU A 69 6.40 2.42 6.21
C GLU A 69 6.93 0.99 6.32
N GLU A 70 6.07 0.06 6.76
CA GLU A 70 6.44 -1.34 6.94
C GLU A 70 5.31 -2.25 6.50
N PHE A 71 5.68 -3.35 5.86
CA PHE A 71 4.77 -4.39 5.40
C PHE A 71 5.29 -5.75 5.84
N GLU A 72 4.46 -6.48 6.59
CA GLU A 72 4.75 -7.84 7.04
C GLU A 72 3.68 -8.79 6.49
N SER A 73 4.09 -9.81 5.74
CA SER A 73 3.21 -10.91 5.31
C SER A 73 3.62 -12.20 6.01
N GLU A 74 2.68 -12.89 6.66
CA GLU A 74 2.87 -14.27 7.15
C GLU A 74 2.64 -15.33 6.05
#